data_AF-A0A950W839-F1
#
_entry.id   AF-A0A950W839-F1
#
_cell.length_a   1.000
_cell.length_b   1.000
_cell.length_c   1.000
_cell.angle_alpha   90.00
_cell.angle_beta   90.00
_cell.angle_gamma   90.00
#
_symmetry.space_group_name_H-M   'P 1'
#
loop_
_entity.id
_entity.type
_entity.pdbx_description
1 polymer ?
#
loop_
_entity_poly.entity_id
_entity_poly.type
_entity_poly.pdbx_seq_one_letter_code
_entity_poly.pdbx_strand_id
1 'polypeptide(L)'
;MIARHSLNRKPWLMGLALLLILSMSSCASSSNQNNQPIFLPTPIPPTYSSPVPGLRPFIDTWDNIHTFQTFDYNISDPLSLASHYDFVWGAQLNHVAAFRSGNPNISISFYIPFDRDWGEFPDSGTRHDLNYWQTNHPDWVLYQCDRVTPAYTTGYPNVPLDFTNPAVVSWQVRTYAQPASVNGYDALAVDNIVMSNSFGACGVYKNGQWVQLFSGQQDDPRWRAGVINWLKQMQQALHHLQHPLALVANFYVGNLSFTDPQVQQLASYSDGLLDEDGFTRSGNGYLTGSNWVQRVQFMESVQQQNKPYYIIDLVPSVDQDEVQWSLASYLMGKEHASALFISMPGGYGTDHLYEEYAAQIGSPIGPMYQEQNVYFRNYNRGLSIVNPSATDTYAVT
;
A
#
# COMPACT_ATOMS: atom_id res chain seq x y z
N MET A 1 -17.46 10.06 -12.87
CA MET A 1 -18.85 10.28 -12.40
C MET A 1 -19.17 9.18 -11.39
N ILE A 2 -18.87 9.41 -10.10
CA ILE A 2 -18.92 8.37 -9.05
C ILE A 2 -20.27 8.51 -8.33
N ALA A 3 -21.19 7.57 -8.60
CA ALA A 3 -22.46 7.47 -7.91
C ALA A 3 -22.32 6.53 -6.70
N ARG A 4 -22.48 7.08 -5.49
CA ARG A 4 -22.55 6.34 -4.23
C ARG A 4 -23.90 5.62 -4.13
N HIS A 5 -23.87 4.32 -3.81
CA HIS A 5 -25.02 3.64 -3.21
C HIS A 5 -24.69 3.29 -1.76
N SER A 6 -25.38 3.96 -0.84
CA SER A 6 -25.37 3.66 0.59
C SER A 6 -26.18 2.39 0.82
N LEU A 7 -25.52 1.31 1.26
CA LEU A 7 -26.19 0.12 1.77
C LEU A 7 -26.63 0.36 3.22
N ASN A 8 -27.91 0.67 3.38
CA ASN A 8 -28.63 0.65 4.65
C ASN A 8 -28.56 -0.76 5.27
N ARG A 9 -27.83 -0.92 6.39
CA ARG A 9 -27.94 -2.10 7.26
C ARG A 9 -28.96 -1.81 8.36
N LYS A 10 -30.08 -2.54 8.34
CA LYS A 10 -31.01 -2.66 9.49
C LYS A 10 -30.45 -3.67 10.49
N PRO A 11 -30.67 -3.47 11.81
CA PRO A 11 -30.18 -4.39 12.84
C PRO A 11 -31.12 -5.58 12.99
N TRP A 12 -30.55 -6.78 13.10
CA TRP A 12 -31.28 -7.97 13.56
C TRP A 12 -30.96 -8.20 15.04
N LEU A 13 -32.01 -8.12 15.85
CA LEU A 13 -32.09 -8.54 17.25
C LEU A 13 -32.32 -10.05 17.30
N MET A 14 -31.42 -10.78 17.95
CA MET A 14 -31.62 -12.08 18.61
C MET A 14 -30.35 -12.29 19.45
N GLY A 15 -30.34 -12.59 20.74
CA GLY A 15 -31.32 -13.19 21.62
C GLY A 15 -30.47 -13.96 22.63
N LEU A 16 -30.31 -13.40 23.84
CA LEU A 16 -29.52 -13.96 24.93
C LEU A 16 -29.99 -15.36 25.30
N ALA A 17 -29.07 -16.31 25.44
CA ALA A 17 -29.22 -17.48 26.30
C ALA A 17 -27.98 -17.60 27.19
N LEU A 18 -28.17 -17.23 28.45
CA LEU A 18 -27.22 -17.32 29.55
C LEU A 18 -27.07 -18.79 29.96
N LEU A 19 -25.85 -19.31 30.00
CA LEU A 19 -25.55 -20.57 30.70
C LEU A 19 -24.32 -20.34 31.57
N LEU A 20 -24.59 -20.11 32.86
CA LEU A 20 -23.61 -20.07 33.94
C LEU A 20 -23.02 -21.48 34.12
N ILE A 21 -21.70 -21.59 34.01
CA ILE A 21 -20.94 -22.66 34.66
C ILE A 21 -19.91 -21.98 35.57
N LEU A 22 -20.14 -22.16 36.87
CA LEU A 22 -19.23 -21.82 37.96
C LEU A 22 -18.02 -22.76 37.90
N SER A 23 -16.82 -22.22 37.70
CA SER A 23 -15.57 -22.85 38.14
C SER A 23 -14.83 -21.89 39.06
N MET A 24 -14.81 -22.25 40.34
CA MET A 24 -13.85 -21.74 41.31
C MET A 24 -12.48 -22.33 40.98
N SER A 25 -11.43 -21.52 40.92
CA SER A 25 -10.19 -21.70 41.70
C SER A 25 -9.08 -20.77 41.25
N SER A 26 -8.32 -20.34 42.27
CA SER A 26 -6.93 -19.86 42.22
C SER A 26 -6.71 -18.39 41.89
N CYS A 27 -6.69 -17.59 42.96
CA CYS A 27 -5.89 -16.37 43.04
C CYS A 27 -4.41 -16.75 42.81
N ALA A 28 -3.89 -16.43 41.64
CA ALA A 28 -2.46 -16.35 41.40
C ALA A 28 -2.15 -14.89 41.02
N SER A 29 -1.37 -14.23 41.86
CA SER A 29 -0.78 -12.92 41.61
C SER A 29 -0.01 -12.95 40.29
N SER A 30 -0.54 -12.29 39.26
CA SER A 30 0.21 -12.03 38.03
C SER A 30 1.25 -10.96 38.33
N SER A 31 2.48 -11.42 38.61
CA SER A 31 3.66 -10.58 38.48
C SER A 31 3.69 -9.99 37.07
N ASN A 32 3.76 -8.65 36.97
CA ASN A 32 4.07 -7.91 35.75
C ASN A 32 5.21 -8.61 35.01
N GLN A 33 4.89 -9.39 33.98
CA GLN A 33 5.89 -9.83 33.03
C GLN A 33 6.25 -8.60 32.20
N ASN A 34 7.50 -8.20 32.36
CA ASN A 34 8.24 -7.26 31.54
C ASN A 34 7.73 -7.24 30.08
N ASN A 35 7.03 -6.16 29.72
CA ASN A 35 6.88 -5.69 28.34
C ASN A 35 8.26 -5.22 27.84
N GLN A 36 9.23 -6.12 27.74
CA GLN A 36 10.44 -5.86 26.98
C GLN A 36 10.01 -5.78 25.51
N PRO A 37 10.35 -4.69 24.79
CA PRO A 37 10.10 -4.60 23.36
C PRO A 37 10.66 -5.86 22.70
N ILE A 38 9.83 -6.57 21.93
CA ILE A 38 10.34 -7.57 21.01
C ILE A 38 11.10 -6.78 19.96
N PHE A 39 12.40 -6.60 20.17
CA PHE A 39 13.29 -6.15 19.11
C PHE A 39 13.18 -7.19 18.01
N LEU A 40 12.74 -6.75 16.83
CA LEU A 40 12.89 -7.58 15.64
C LEU A 40 14.37 -7.96 15.57
N PRO A 41 14.69 -9.25 15.33
CA PRO A 41 16.07 -9.65 15.10
C PRO A 41 16.65 -8.70 14.06
N THR A 42 17.87 -8.22 14.32
CA THR A 42 18.59 -7.32 13.41
C THR A 42 18.43 -7.87 11.99
N PRO A 43 17.79 -7.12 11.07
CA PRO A 43 17.49 -7.64 9.75
C PRO A 43 18.76 -8.20 9.13
N ILE A 44 18.63 -9.33 8.45
CA ILE A 44 19.70 -9.94 7.66
C ILE A 44 20.32 -8.80 6.83
N PRO A 45 21.66 -8.61 6.86
CA PRO A 45 22.30 -7.53 6.12
C PRO A 45 21.72 -7.50 4.71
N PRO A 46 21.26 -6.34 4.21
CA PRO A 46 20.59 -6.26 2.92
C PRO A 46 21.48 -6.94 1.91
N THR A 47 20.94 -7.98 1.25
CA THR A 47 21.53 -8.41 0.00
C THR A 47 21.21 -7.29 -0.96
N TYR A 48 22.15 -6.33 -1.07
CA TYR A 48 22.02 -5.22 -2.00
C TYR A 48 21.78 -5.82 -3.38
N SER A 49 20.53 -5.78 -3.85
CA SER A 49 20.26 -5.96 -5.25
C SER A 49 21.02 -4.84 -5.95
N SER A 50 22.00 -5.21 -6.77
CA SER A 50 22.69 -4.23 -7.59
C SER A 50 21.66 -3.37 -8.31
N PRO A 51 21.85 -2.04 -8.38
CA PRO A 51 20.88 -1.16 -9.00
C PRO A 51 20.57 -1.68 -10.40
N VAL A 52 19.28 -1.80 -10.72
CA VAL A 52 18.81 -2.27 -12.02
C VAL A 52 19.28 -1.24 -13.07
N PRO A 53 20.10 -1.63 -14.06
CA PRO A 53 20.60 -0.68 -15.04
C PRO A 53 19.45 0.03 -15.76
N GLY A 54 19.48 1.36 -15.79
CA GLY A 54 18.46 2.18 -16.46
C GLY A 54 17.20 2.46 -15.65
N LEU A 55 17.03 1.83 -14.48
CA LEU A 55 15.97 2.20 -13.55
C LEU A 55 16.29 3.55 -12.90
N ARG A 56 15.30 4.46 -12.85
CA ARG A 56 15.47 5.75 -12.15
C ARG A 56 15.67 5.49 -10.65
N PRO A 57 16.72 6.05 -10.02
CA PRO A 57 16.87 6.02 -8.57
C PRO A 57 15.75 6.80 -7.89
N PHE A 58 15.25 6.28 -6.77
CA PHE A 58 14.36 7.04 -5.90
C PHE A 58 15.11 8.19 -5.23
N ILE A 59 14.38 9.25 -4.89
CA ILE A 59 14.93 10.41 -4.18
C ILE A 59 15.36 9.97 -2.78
N ASP A 60 16.55 10.39 -2.35
CA ASP A 60 16.96 10.26 -0.95
C ASP A 60 16.16 11.27 -0.12
N THR A 61 15.27 10.75 0.70
CA THR A 61 14.39 11.56 1.54
C THR A 61 14.97 11.81 2.92
N TRP A 62 16.29 11.64 3.15
CA TRP A 62 16.90 11.65 4.49
C TRP A 62 16.59 12.90 5.34
N ASP A 63 16.53 14.07 4.70
CA ASP A 63 16.38 15.35 5.38
C ASP A 63 14.93 15.87 5.34
N ASN A 64 14.46 16.45 6.44
CA ASN A 64 13.15 17.14 6.53
C ASN A 64 11.95 16.22 6.26
N ILE A 65 10.80 16.81 5.92
CA ILE A 65 9.56 16.07 5.63
C ILE A 65 9.41 15.97 4.11
N HIS A 66 9.18 14.76 3.62
CA HIS A 66 9.02 14.47 2.21
C HIS A 66 7.57 14.05 1.92
N THR A 67 7.04 14.50 0.78
CA THR A 67 5.65 14.25 0.41
C THR A 67 5.55 13.67 -0.99
N PHE A 68 4.44 12.98 -1.25
CA PHE A 68 4.11 12.49 -2.58
C PHE A 68 2.66 12.81 -2.90
N GLN A 69 2.34 12.85 -4.19
CA GLN A 69 0.98 13.12 -4.67
C GLN A 69 0.27 11.80 -4.99
N THR A 70 -0.92 11.60 -4.42
CA THR A 70 -1.79 10.44 -4.73
C THR A 70 -2.81 10.83 -5.81
N PHE A 71 -2.54 10.41 -7.05
CA PHE A 71 -3.22 10.83 -8.28
C PHE A 71 -3.23 12.34 -8.51
N ASP A 72 -3.53 12.79 -9.72
CA ASP A 72 -3.45 14.21 -10.11
C ASP A 72 -4.62 14.64 -11.02
N TYR A 73 -5.70 13.87 -11.06
CA TYR A 73 -6.81 14.10 -12.00
C TYR A 73 -7.63 15.37 -11.75
N ASN A 74 -7.45 16.03 -10.60
CA ASN A 74 -8.06 17.33 -10.29
C ASN A 74 -7.02 18.46 -10.20
N ILE A 75 -5.74 18.21 -10.53
CA ILE A 75 -4.69 19.22 -10.55
C ILE A 75 -4.72 19.94 -11.90
N SER A 76 -4.90 21.26 -11.87
CA SER A 76 -4.94 22.08 -13.10
C SER A 76 -3.58 22.62 -13.54
N ASP A 77 -2.64 22.79 -12.60
CA ASP A 77 -1.29 23.28 -12.86
C ASP A 77 -0.24 22.38 -12.18
N PRO A 78 0.04 21.19 -12.74
CA PRO A 78 1.04 20.27 -12.19
C PRO A 78 2.46 20.85 -12.17
N LEU A 79 2.76 21.85 -13.00
CA LEU A 79 4.11 22.45 -13.06
C LEU A 79 4.45 23.20 -11.78
N SER A 80 3.51 24.00 -11.25
CA SER A 80 3.76 24.78 -10.02
C SER A 80 3.82 23.94 -8.76
N LEU A 81 3.22 22.74 -8.77
CA LEU A 81 3.21 21.83 -7.62
C LEU A 81 4.37 20.83 -7.61
N ALA A 82 5.04 20.63 -8.75
CA ALA A 82 6.04 19.57 -8.90
C ALA A 82 7.18 19.61 -7.87
N SER A 83 7.59 20.81 -7.43
CA SER A 83 8.66 20.98 -6.45
C SER A 83 8.28 20.55 -5.03
N HIS A 84 7.00 20.31 -4.75
CA HIS A 84 6.54 19.84 -3.43
C HIS A 84 6.63 18.33 -3.28
N TYR A 85 6.71 17.60 -4.39
CA TYR A 85 6.54 16.15 -4.41
C TYR A 85 7.77 15.43 -4.93
N ASP A 86 8.14 14.34 -4.25
CA ASP A 86 9.19 13.42 -4.68
C ASP A 86 8.66 12.32 -5.60
N PHE A 87 7.38 12.03 -5.48
CA PHE A 87 6.71 10.96 -6.19
C PHE A 87 5.27 11.33 -6.54
N VAL A 88 4.78 10.83 -7.68
CA VAL A 88 3.36 10.87 -8.04
C VAL A 88 2.85 9.44 -8.26
N TRP A 89 1.92 9.01 -7.41
CA TRP A 89 1.22 7.74 -7.53
C TRP A 89 0.09 7.86 -8.56
N GLY A 90 0.27 7.30 -9.76
CA GLY A 90 -0.77 7.27 -10.78
C GLY A 90 -1.01 8.61 -11.49
N ALA A 91 0.04 9.20 -12.07
CA ALA A 91 -0.07 10.48 -12.77
C ALA A 91 -0.79 10.38 -14.13
N GLN A 92 -1.52 11.41 -14.50
CA GLN A 92 -2.10 11.57 -15.83
C GLN A 92 -1.00 11.80 -16.88
N LEU A 93 -1.19 11.20 -18.06
CA LEU A 93 -0.20 11.27 -19.15
C LEU A 93 0.14 12.72 -19.54
N ASN A 94 -0.87 13.59 -19.63
CA ASN A 94 -0.69 15.00 -19.98
C ASN A 94 -0.01 15.83 -18.88
N HIS A 95 0.20 15.27 -17.67
CA HIS A 95 0.88 15.95 -16.57
C HIS A 95 2.35 15.52 -16.40
N VAL A 96 2.75 14.38 -16.98
CA VAL A 96 4.12 13.83 -16.87
C VAL A 96 5.19 14.87 -17.22
N ALA A 97 5.04 15.57 -18.34
CA ALA A 97 6.01 16.56 -18.79
C ALA A 97 6.08 17.79 -17.86
N ALA A 98 4.93 18.23 -17.34
CA ALA A 98 4.85 19.39 -16.46
C ALA A 98 5.48 19.10 -15.10
N PHE A 99 5.18 17.94 -14.49
CA PHE A 99 5.84 17.49 -13.28
C PHE A 99 7.35 17.38 -13.46
N ARG A 100 7.81 16.77 -14.56
CA ARG A 100 9.25 16.64 -14.85
C ARG A 100 9.95 17.99 -15.03
N SER A 101 9.26 18.96 -15.60
CA SER A 101 9.82 20.30 -15.81
C SER A 101 9.95 21.08 -14.50
N GLY A 102 9.02 20.91 -13.56
CA GLY A 102 9.07 21.61 -12.26
C GLY A 102 9.96 20.89 -11.24
N ASN A 103 10.10 19.56 -11.34
CA ASN A 103 11.03 18.75 -10.56
C ASN A 103 11.66 17.66 -11.44
N PRO A 104 12.89 17.86 -11.96
CA PRO A 104 13.57 16.87 -12.81
C PRO A 104 13.86 15.53 -12.13
N ASN A 105 13.87 15.50 -10.79
CA ASN A 105 14.16 14.31 -9.99
C ASN A 105 12.91 13.52 -9.60
N ILE A 106 11.71 14.11 -9.71
CA ILE A 106 10.44 13.48 -9.32
C ILE A 106 10.31 12.09 -9.95
N SER A 107 9.80 11.12 -9.20
CA SER A 107 9.44 9.80 -9.74
C SER A 107 7.95 9.78 -10.09
N ILE A 108 7.60 9.35 -11.30
CA ILE A 108 6.22 9.40 -11.80
C ILE A 108 5.75 8.00 -12.14
N SER A 109 4.63 7.55 -11.60
CA SER A 109 4.10 6.21 -11.85
C SER A 109 2.80 6.20 -12.67
N PHE A 110 2.63 5.17 -13.48
CA PHE A 110 1.37 4.87 -14.16
C PHE A 110 0.56 3.87 -13.31
N TYR A 111 -0.72 4.14 -13.10
CA TYR A 111 -1.58 3.33 -12.23
C TYR A 111 -2.23 2.16 -12.97
N ILE A 112 -2.20 0.98 -12.35
CA ILE A 112 -3.08 -0.15 -12.69
C ILE A 112 -3.55 -0.89 -11.42
N PRO A 113 -4.74 -1.50 -11.42
CA PRO A 113 -5.03 -2.60 -10.51
C PRO A 113 -4.36 -3.90 -10.97
N PHE A 114 -3.95 -4.75 -10.04
CA PHE A 114 -3.14 -5.93 -10.38
C PHE A 114 -3.92 -7.11 -11.00
N ASP A 115 -5.21 -7.28 -10.67
CA ASP A 115 -5.97 -8.52 -10.90
C ASP A 115 -7.16 -8.38 -11.85
N ARG A 116 -7.28 -7.25 -12.54
CA ARG A 116 -8.45 -6.98 -13.39
C ARG A 116 -8.10 -6.13 -14.58
N ASP A 117 -8.99 -6.17 -15.57
CA ASP A 117 -8.91 -5.28 -16.73
C ASP A 117 -9.01 -3.81 -16.27
N TRP A 118 -8.15 -2.94 -16.77
CA TRP A 118 -8.14 -1.51 -16.50
C TRP A 118 -8.27 -0.67 -17.77
N GLY A 119 -8.71 -1.27 -18.88
CA GLY A 119 -8.81 -0.62 -20.18
C GLY A 119 -7.50 -0.67 -20.94
N GLU A 120 -7.19 0.39 -21.68
CA GLU A 120 -5.97 0.51 -22.47
C GLU A 120 -5.20 1.77 -22.07
N PHE A 121 -3.89 1.77 -22.24
CA PHE A 121 -3.13 3.01 -22.06
C PHE A 121 -3.49 4.04 -23.15
N PRO A 122 -3.68 5.34 -22.83
CA PRO A 122 -3.72 5.93 -21.49
C PRO A 122 -5.14 5.95 -20.88
N ASP A 123 -6.15 5.53 -21.64
CA ASP A 123 -7.55 5.61 -21.26
C ASP A 123 -8.03 4.42 -20.42
N SER A 124 -7.93 4.59 -19.11
CA SER A 124 -8.48 3.63 -18.15
C SER A 124 -10.00 3.44 -18.18
N GLY A 125 -10.74 4.21 -19.00
CA GLY A 125 -12.18 4.10 -19.20
C GLY A 125 -12.59 3.07 -20.25
N THR A 126 -11.66 2.60 -21.08
CA THR A 126 -11.92 1.67 -22.21
C THR A 126 -11.93 0.19 -21.80
N ARG A 127 -12.45 -0.11 -20.61
CA ARG A 127 -12.50 -1.48 -20.06
C ARG A 127 -13.40 -2.36 -20.93
N HIS A 128 -12.99 -3.60 -21.11
CA HIS A 128 -13.80 -4.60 -21.76
C HIS A 128 -14.79 -5.22 -20.78
N ASP A 129 -15.99 -5.55 -21.27
CA ASP A 129 -17.01 -6.21 -20.49
C ASP A 129 -16.78 -7.73 -20.37
N LEU A 130 -17.59 -8.40 -19.55
CA LEU A 130 -17.50 -9.85 -19.37
C LEU A 130 -17.70 -10.62 -20.67
N ASN A 131 -18.57 -10.14 -21.57
CA ASN A 131 -18.86 -10.82 -22.84
C ASN A 131 -17.64 -10.82 -23.77
N TYR A 132 -16.92 -9.70 -23.84
CA TYR A 132 -15.65 -9.63 -24.55
C TYR A 132 -14.66 -10.65 -24.00
N TRP A 133 -14.45 -10.67 -22.68
CA TRP A 133 -13.46 -11.56 -22.06
C TRP A 133 -13.84 -13.03 -22.22
N GLN A 134 -15.11 -13.40 -22.06
CA GLN A 134 -15.58 -14.76 -22.31
C GLN A 134 -15.46 -15.18 -23.78
N THR A 135 -15.56 -14.24 -24.73
CA THR A 135 -15.44 -14.53 -26.16
C THR A 135 -13.99 -14.72 -26.58
N ASN A 136 -13.09 -13.84 -26.12
CA ASN A 136 -11.71 -13.78 -26.61
C ASN A 136 -10.73 -14.57 -25.74
N HIS A 137 -10.95 -14.58 -24.41
CA HIS A 137 -10.08 -15.22 -23.42
C HIS A 137 -10.89 -15.85 -22.28
N PRO A 138 -11.76 -16.85 -22.54
CA PRO A 138 -12.58 -17.49 -21.52
C PRO A 138 -11.75 -18.13 -20.39
N ASP A 139 -10.49 -18.47 -20.68
CA ASP A 139 -9.52 -19.03 -19.74
C ASP A 139 -8.84 -18.00 -18.83
N TRP A 140 -9.14 -16.71 -19.01
CA TRP A 140 -8.59 -15.64 -18.18
C TRP A 140 -9.56 -15.15 -17.12
N VAL A 141 -10.88 -15.30 -17.31
CA VAL A 141 -11.86 -14.78 -16.35
C VAL A 141 -11.82 -15.61 -15.07
N LEU A 142 -11.56 -14.94 -13.94
CA LEU A 142 -11.50 -15.57 -12.63
C LEU A 142 -12.90 -15.61 -12.00
N TYR A 143 -13.37 -16.79 -11.63
CA TYR A 143 -14.71 -17.03 -11.08
C TYR A 143 -14.67 -17.44 -9.60
N GLN A 144 -15.78 -17.21 -8.93
CA GLN A 144 -16.10 -17.76 -7.62
C GLN A 144 -16.40 -19.27 -7.71
N CYS A 145 -16.56 -19.92 -6.55
CA CYS A 145 -16.70 -21.37 -6.47
C CYS A 145 -18.03 -21.91 -7.01
N ASP A 146 -19.03 -21.04 -7.25
CA ASP A 146 -20.25 -21.37 -7.96
C ASP A 146 -20.01 -21.61 -9.47
N ARG A 147 -18.81 -21.26 -9.96
CA ARG A 147 -18.34 -21.42 -11.34
C ARG A 147 -19.15 -20.62 -12.36
N VAL A 148 -19.90 -19.62 -11.91
CA VAL A 148 -20.77 -18.78 -12.74
C VAL A 148 -20.48 -17.31 -12.50
N THR A 149 -20.28 -16.91 -11.25
CA THR A 149 -20.07 -15.52 -10.85
C THR A 149 -18.59 -15.15 -10.97
N PRO A 150 -18.20 -14.14 -11.77
CA PRO A 150 -16.83 -13.63 -11.74
C PRO A 150 -16.47 -13.11 -10.34
N ALA A 151 -15.24 -13.33 -9.91
CA ALA A 151 -14.73 -12.93 -8.59
C ALA A 151 -14.39 -11.43 -8.53
N TYR A 152 -15.39 -10.56 -8.77
CA TYR A 152 -15.19 -9.12 -8.80
C TYR A 152 -14.61 -8.59 -7.49
N THR A 153 -13.59 -7.73 -7.61
CA THR A 153 -13.06 -6.95 -6.49
C THR A 153 -14.00 -5.81 -6.11
N THR A 154 -14.03 -5.43 -4.84
CA THR A 154 -15.01 -4.51 -4.24
C THR A 154 -15.32 -3.27 -5.10
N GLY A 155 -16.58 -3.15 -5.53
CA GLY A 155 -17.16 -1.91 -6.06
C GLY A 155 -16.85 -1.55 -7.51
N TYR A 156 -16.06 -2.34 -8.22
CA TYR A 156 -15.66 -2.04 -9.61
C TYR A 156 -16.25 -3.05 -10.61
N PRO A 157 -16.78 -2.60 -11.76
CA PRO A 157 -17.33 -3.48 -12.80
C PRO A 157 -16.25 -4.15 -13.66
N ASN A 158 -14.98 -3.95 -13.33
CA ASN A 158 -13.83 -4.45 -14.07
C ASN A 158 -13.74 -5.98 -13.95
N VAL A 159 -13.60 -6.67 -15.08
CA VAL A 159 -13.56 -8.14 -15.09
C VAL A 159 -12.31 -8.64 -14.39
N PRO A 160 -12.45 -9.53 -13.37
CA PRO A 160 -11.33 -10.13 -12.68
C PRO A 160 -10.61 -11.14 -13.59
N LEU A 161 -9.30 -11.05 -13.64
CA LEU A 161 -8.44 -11.87 -14.49
C LEU A 161 -7.60 -12.81 -13.63
N ASP A 162 -7.31 -14.00 -14.15
CA ASP A 162 -6.38 -14.96 -13.55
C ASP A 162 -4.95 -14.43 -13.64
N PHE A 163 -4.57 -13.64 -12.63
CA PHE A 163 -3.22 -13.10 -12.49
C PHE A 163 -2.14 -14.19 -12.35
N THR A 164 -2.51 -15.46 -12.14
CA THR A 164 -1.54 -16.57 -12.15
C THR A 164 -1.23 -17.07 -13.55
N ASN A 165 -2.01 -16.65 -14.55
CA ASN A 165 -1.77 -16.96 -15.96
C ASN A 165 -0.67 -16.06 -16.54
N PRO A 166 0.48 -16.60 -16.99
CA PRO A 166 1.55 -15.78 -17.58
C PRO A 166 1.12 -14.98 -18.81
N ALA A 167 0.08 -15.42 -19.53
CA ALA A 167 -0.48 -14.68 -20.65
C ALA A 167 -1.19 -13.39 -20.21
N VAL A 168 -1.84 -13.39 -19.04
CA VAL A 168 -2.44 -12.19 -18.42
C VAL A 168 -1.33 -11.22 -18.01
N VAL A 169 -0.27 -11.69 -17.34
CA VAL A 169 0.88 -10.83 -16.98
C VAL A 169 1.51 -10.21 -18.22
N SER A 170 1.73 -11.02 -19.27
CA SER A 170 2.29 -10.54 -20.54
C SER A 170 1.39 -9.53 -21.23
N TRP A 171 0.07 -9.71 -21.16
CA TRP A 171 -0.90 -8.74 -21.64
C TRP A 171 -0.83 -7.44 -20.84
N GLN A 172 -0.83 -7.48 -19.50
CA GLN A 172 -0.70 -6.28 -18.66
C GLN A 172 0.58 -5.49 -18.98
N VAL A 173 1.70 -6.19 -19.17
CA VAL A 173 2.97 -5.55 -19.56
C VAL A 173 2.84 -4.85 -20.91
N ARG A 174 2.29 -5.51 -21.92
CA ARG A 174 2.14 -4.91 -23.26
C ARG A 174 1.10 -3.78 -23.31
N THR A 175 0.01 -3.91 -22.57
CA THR A 175 -1.12 -2.97 -22.59
C THR A 175 -0.86 -1.73 -21.75
N TYR A 176 -0.14 -1.86 -20.64
CA TYR A 176 0.06 -0.77 -19.68
C TYR A 176 1.53 -0.38 -19.53
N ALA A 177 2.38 -1.33 -19.15
CA ALA A 177 3.75 -1.01 -18.74
C ALA A 177 4.63 -0.54 -19.90
N GLN A 178 4.56 -1.21 -21.05
CA GLN A 178 5.34 -0.84 -22.23
C GLN A 178 4.96 0.56 -22.74
N PRO A 179 3.66 0.91 -22.92
CA PRO A 179 3.26 2.28 -23.20
C PRO A 179 3.68 3.30 -22.14
N ALA A 180 3.58 2.97 -20.85
CA ALA A 180 4.03 3.86 -19.77
C ALA A 180 5.55 4.12 -19.86
N SER A 181 6.33 3.06 -20.08
CA SER A 181 7.79 3.10 -20.25
C SER A 181 8.20 4.04 -21.39
N VAL A 182 7.54 3.97 -22.55
CA VAL A 182 7.86 4.87 -23.68
C VAL A 182 7.35 6.30 -23.50
N ASN A 183 6.41 6.54 -22.59
CA ASN A 183 5.84 7.86 -22.31
C ASN A 183 6.46 8.55 -21.08
N GLY A 184 7.61 8.05 -20.60
CA GLY A 184 8.43 8.74 -19.60
C GLY A 184 7.93 8.59 -18.16
N TYR A 185 7.15 7.56 -17.87
CA TYR A 185 6.95 7.11 -16.50
C TYR A 185 8.19 6.40 -15.97
N ASP A 186 8.41 6.43 -14.66
CA ASP A 186 9.53 5.77 -13.98
C ASP A 186 9.09 4.48 -13.24
N ALA A 187 7.78 4.33 -13.03
CA ALA A 187 7.23 3.23 -12.26
C ALA A 187 5.84 2.81 -12.76
N LEU A 188 5.46 1.60 -12.40
CA LEU A 188 4.09 1.11 -12.41
C LEU A 188 3.59 1.09 -10.96
N ALA A 189 2.58 1.90 -10.67
CA ALA A 189 1.85 1.90 -9.42
C ALA A 189 0.76 0.83 -9.49
N VAL A 190 0.97 -0.27 -8.76
CA VAL A 190 0.07 -1.43 -8.81
C VAL A 190 -0.79 -1.47 -7.56
N ASP A 191 -2.09 -1.42 -7.79
CA ASP A 191 -3.09 -1.28 -6.75
C ASP A 191 -3.74 -2.59 -6.38
N ASN A 192 -4.28 -2.63 -5.15
CA ASN A 192 -4.96 -3.78 -4.56
C ASN A 192 -4.09 -5.03 -4.47
N ILE A 193 -2.82 -4.94 -4.10
CA ILE A 193 -2.02 -6.14 -3.76
C ILE A 193 -2.50 -6.70 -2.42
N VAL A 194 -3.57 -7.49 -2.48
CA VAL A 194 -4.28 -8.04 -1.32
C VAL A 194 -3.82 -9.49 -1.09
N MET A 195 -3.20 -9.76 0.06
CA MET A 195 -2.70 -11.09 0.43
C MET A 195 -3.79 -12.06 0.90
N SER A 196 -5.05 -11.62 0.98
CA SER A 196 -6.20 -12.45 1.31
C SER A 196 -7.12 -12.61 0.10
N ASN A 197 -7.73 -13.78 -0.06
CA ASN A 197 -8.72 -14.02 -1.12
C ASN A 197 -10.11 -13.57 -0.63
N SER A 198 -10.24 -12.28 -0.33
CA SER A 198 -11.46 -11.67 0.21
C SER A 198 -12.62 -11.65 -0.81
N PHE A 199 -12.34 -11.94 -2.07
CA PHE A 199 -13.30 -11.91 -3.19
C PHE A 199 -13.90 -13.28 -3.54
N GLY A 200 -13.47 -14.34 -2.83
CA GLY A 200 -13.96 -15.69 -3.04
C GLY A 200 -13.54 -16.31 -4.37
N ALA A 201 -12.41 -15.86 -4.94
CA ALA A 201 -11.88 -16.38 -6.18
C ALA A 201 -11.54 -17.86 -6.05
N CYS A 202 -11.83 -18.64 -7.08
CA CYS A 202 -11.83 -20.10 -6.99
C CYS A 202 -11.19 -20.76 -8.22
N GLY A 203 -11.52 -20.32 -9.44
CA GLY A 203 -10.95 -20.95 -10.64
C GLY A 203 -11.35 -20.30 -11.95
N VAL A 204 -10.98 -20.95 -13.04
CA VAL A 204 -11.17 -20.49 -14.43
C VAL A 204 -11.69 -21.62 -15.31
N TYR A 205 -12.14 -21.30 -16.52
CA TYR A 205 -12.49 -22.29 -17.54
C TYR A 205 -11.40 -22.43 -18.61
N LYS A 206 -10.61 -23.51 -18.57
CA LYS A 206 -9.62 -23.81 -19.62
C LYS A 206 -10.22 -24.80 -20.62
N ASN A 207 -10.33 -24.40 -21.88
CA ASN A 207 -10.95 -25.21 -22.94
C ASN A 207 -12.36 -25.72 -22.57
N GLY A 208 -13.16 -24.86 -21.93
CA GLY A 208 -14.50 -25.19 -21.45
C GLY A 208 -14.55 -26.09 -20.21
N GLN A 209 -13.41 -26.46 -19.63
CA GLN A 209 -13.33 -27.28 -18.42
C GLN A 209 -12.94 -26.42 -17.21
N TRP A 210 -13.61 -26.64 -16.08
CA TRP A 210 -13.29 -25.96 -14.83
C TRP A 210 -11.90 -26.37 -14.31
N VAL A 211 -11.07 -25.39 -13.98
CA VAL A 211 -9.77 -25.57 -13.34
C VAL A 211 -9.76 -24.84 -12.02
N GLN A 212 -9.63 -25.60 -10.93
CA GLN A 212 -9.56 -25.08 -9.56
C GLN A 212 -8.17 -24.49 -9.27
N LEU A 213 -8.10 -23.17 -9.10
CA LEU A 213 -6.85 -22.45 -8.79
C LEU A 213 -6.70 -22.18 -7.29
N PHE A 214 -7.81 -21.80 -6.66
CA PHE A 214 -7.89 -21.34 -5.27
C PHE A 214 -9.01 -22.08 -4.54
N SER A 215 -9.12 -21.91 -3.23
CA SER A 215 -10.14 -22.51 -2.37
C SER A 215 -11.42 -21.67 -2.25
N GLY A 216 -11.35 -20.37 -2.58
CA GLY A 216 -12.42 -19.39 -2.32
C GLY A 216 -12.52 -18.93 -0.87
N GLN A 217 -11.67 -19.43 0.04
CA GLN A 217 -11.62 -18.98 1.42
C GLN A 217 -10.75 -17.73 1.54
N GLN A 218 -11.04 -16.85 2.51
CA GLN A 218 -10.27 -15.63 2.74
C GLN A 218 -8.78 -15.94 3.03
N ASP A 219 -8.53 -16.93 3.88
CA ASP A 219 -7.18 -17.45 4.14
C ASP A 219 -6.85 -18.55 3.12
N ASP A 220 -6.20 -18.16 2.03
CA ASP A 220 -5.84 -19.06 0.95
C ASP A 220 -4.33 -19.01 0.63
N PRO A 221 -3.56 -20.05 1.00
CA PRO A 221 -2.14 -20.11 0.71
C PRO A 221 -1.80 -20.10 -0.79
N ARG A 222 -2.67 -20.66 -1.65
CA ARG A 222 -2.46 -20.67 -3.11
C ARG A 222 -2.66 -19.28 -3.69
N TRP A 223 -3.64 -18.52 -3.18
CA TRP A 223 -3.81 -17.11 -3.52
C TRP A 223 -2.56 -16.30 -3.16
N ARG A 224 -2.09 -16.39 -1.91
CA ARG A 224 -0.86 -15.70 -1.46
C ARG A 224 0.34 -16.01 -2.33
N ALA A 225 0.56 -17.30 -2.61
CA ALA A 225 1.64 -17.73 -3.49
C ALA A 225 1.48 -17.17 -4.92
N GLY A 226 0.25 -17.10 -5.43
CA GLY A 226 -0.07 -16.49 -6.71
C GLY A 226 0.29 -15.00 -6.75
N VAL A 227 -0.10 -14.23 -5.73
CA VAL A 227 0.18 -12.78 -5.64
C VAL A 227 1.68 -12.53 -5.63
N ILE A 228 2.42 -13.26 -4.79
CA ILE A 228 3.90 -13.18 -4.72
C ILE A 228 4.53 -13.53 -6.07
N ASN A 229 4.03 -14.56 -6.75
CA ASN A 229 4.55 -14.97 -8.05
C ASN A 229 4.19 -13.97 -9.17
N TRP A 230 3.06 -13.29 -9.06
CA TRP A 230 2.71 -12.19 -9.96
C TRP A 230 3.64 -11.00 -9.78
N LEU A 231 3.89 -10.57 -8.53
CA LEU A 231 4.84 -9.49 -8.22
C LEU A 231 6.22 -9.78 -8.82
N LYS A 232 6.73 -10.99 -8.59
CA LYS A 232 8.02 -11.44 -9.15
C LYS A 232 8.05 -11.35 -10.68
N GLN A 233 7.04 -11.89 -11.36
CA GLN A 233 7.00 -11.87 -12.83
C GLN A 233 6.85 -10.45 -13.38
N MET A 234 6.00 -9.64 -12.76
CA MET A 234 5.77 -8.26 -13.17
C MET A 234 7.05 -7.44 -12.99
N GLN A 235 7.67 -7.46 -11.81
CA GLN A 235 8.93 -6.76 -11.53
C GLN A 235 10.00 -7.14 -12.55
N GLN A 236 10.19 -8.43 -12.80
CA GLN A 236 11.13 -8.91 -13.81
C GLN A 236 10.79 -8.36 -15.20
N ALA A 237 9.53 -8.41 -15.63
CA ALA A 237 9.13 -7.88 -16.93
C ALA A 237 9.37 -6.36 -17.04
N LEU A 238 9.07 -5.60 -15.99
CA LEU A 238 9.30 -4.14 -15.94
C LEU A 238 10.79 -3.78 -16.04
N HIS A 239 11.65 -4.55 -15.38
CA HIS A 239 13.11 -4.34 -15.43
C HIS A 239 13.73 -4.66 -16.81
N HIS A 240 13.04 -5.44 -17.65
CA HIS A 240 13.49 -5.78 -19.01
C HIS A 240 12.90 -4.86 -20.09
N LEU A 241 12.10 -3.86 -19.73
CA LEU A 241 11.61 -2.87 -20.69
C LEU A 241 12.78 -2.01 -21.22
N GLN A 242 12.59 -1.40 -22.39
CA GLN A 242 13.58 -0.50 -22.99
C GLN A 242 13.92 0.68 -22.04
N HIS A 243 12.91 1.22 -21.36
CA HIS A 243 13.07 2.11 -20.22
C HIS A 243 12.52 1.40 -18.99
N PRO A 244 13.37 0.78 -18.16
CA PRO A 244 12.93 0.01 -17.00
C PRO A 244 12.02 0.81 -16.08
N LEU A 245 10.97 0.16 -15.60
CA LEU A 245 10.03 0.74 -14.63
C LEU A 245 10.21 0.07 -13.26
N ALA A 246 10.05 0.83 -12.19
CA ALA A 246 9.92 0.28 -10.85
C ALA A 246 8.51 -0.30 -10.63
N LEU A 247 8.41 -1.37 -9.85
CA LEU A 247 7.13 -1.88 -9.34
C LEU A 247 6.84 -1.32 -7.95
N VAL A 248 5.90 -0.38 -7.83
CA VAL A 248 5.48 0.17 -6.52
C VAL A 248 4.10 -0.39 -6.17
N ALA A 249 4.00 -1.16 -5.08
CA ALA A 249 2.79 -1.92 -4.75
C ALA A 249 2.00 -1.29 -3.59
N ASN A 250 0.73 -0.93 -3.82
CA ASN A 250 -0.22 -0.63 -2.74
C ASN A 250 -0.71 -1.95 -2.16
N PHE A 251 -0.31 -2.24 -0.94
CA PHE A 251 -0.41 -3.57 -0.38
C PHE A 251 -1.35 -3.64 0.84
N TYR A 252 -2.00 -4.80 1.00
CA TYR A 252 -2.79 -5.13 2.18
C TYR A 252 -2.49 -6.57 2.61
N VAL A 253 -1.90 -6.71 3.80
CA VAL A 253 -1.46 -8.01 4.33
C VAL A 253 -2.52 -8.74 5.18
N GLY A 254 -3.67 -8.11 5.43
CA GLY A 254 -4.72 -8.67 6.27
C GLY A 254 -4.25 -8.94 7.69
N ASN A 255 -4.45 -10.17 8.17
CA ASN A 255 -4.07 -10.59 9.52
C ASN A 255 -2.60 -11.07 9.63
N LEU A 256 -1.83 -11.01 8.55
CA LEU A 256 -0.42 -11.40 8.59
C LEU A 256 0.38 -10.34 9.36
N SER A 257 1.33 -10.81 10.16
CA SER A 257 2.35 -9.94 10.76
C SER A 257 3.27 -9.40 9.67
N PHE A 258 3.81 -8.20 9.86
CA PHE A 258 4.87 -7.67 9.02
C PHE A 258 6.15 -8.52 9.04
N THR A 259 6.34 -9.34 10.07
CA THR A 259 7.44 -10.30 10.17
C THR A 259 7.18 -11.62 9.43
N ASP A 260 5.99 -11.80 8.86
CA ASP A 260 5.66 -13.02 8.14
C ASP A 260 6.55 -13.17 6.89
N PRO A 261 7.15 -14.35 6.64
CA PRO A 261 8.00 -14.56 5.47
C PRO A 261 7.34 -14.23 4.13
N GLN A 262 6.02 -14.39 4.00
CA GLN A 262 5.28 -14.05 2.80
C GLN A 262 5.16 -12.53 2.60
N VAL A 263 5.05 -11.77 3.69
CA VAL A 263 5.07 -10.30 3.65
C VAL A 263 6.48 -9.80 3.28
N GLN A 264 7.51 -10.44 3.82
CA GLN A 264 8.90 -10.15 3.44
C GLN A 264 9.17 -10.50 1.96
N GLN A 265 8.57 -11.58 1.43
CA GLN A 265 8.64 -11.91 0.02
C GLN A 265 7.94 -10.87 -0.87
N LEU A 266 6.76 -10.40 -0.47
CA LEU A 266 6.06 -9.29 -1.15
C LEU A 266 6.99 -8.08 -1.24
N ALA A 267 7.57 -7.65 -0.12
CA ALA A 267 8.51 -6.53 -0.11
C ALA A 267 9.75 -6.79 -0.99
N SER A 268 10.25 -8.03 -1.04
CA SER A 268 11.43 -8.39 -1.84
C SER A 268 11.17 -8.29 -3.36
N TYR A 269 9.96 -8.60 -3.81
CA TYR A 269 9.55 -8.57 -5.23
C TYR A 269 8.87 -7.27 -5.65
N SER A 270 8.88 -6.26 -4.79
CA SER A 270 8.51 -4.88 -5.13
C SER A 270 9.76 -4.00 -5.11
N ASP A 271 9.78 -2.96 -5.93
CA ASP A 271 10.84 -1.94 -5.88
C ASP A 271 10.51 -0.82 -4.90
N GLY A 272 9.22 -0.63 -4.58
CA GLY A 272 8.72 0.24 -3.53
C GLY A 272 7.36 -0.25 -3.01
N LEU A 273 6.95 0.24 -1.84
CA LEU A 273 5.65 -0.08 -1.25
C LEU A 273 4.85 1.19 -0.99
N LEU A 274 3.54 1.08 -1.17
CA LEU A 274 2.58 2.07 -0.72
C LEU A 274 1.65 1.41 0.30
N ASP A 275 1.36 2.15 1.36
CA ASP A 275 0.54 1.73 2.47
C ASP A 275 -0.65 2.67 2.63
N GLU A 276 -1.82 2.21 2.18
CA GLU A 276 -3.05 3.00 2.21
C GLU A 276 -3.75 3.01 3.57
N ASP A 277 -3.45 2.00 4.42
CA ASP A 277 -3.98 1.99 5.78
C ASP A 277 -3.30 3.02 6.65
N GLY A 278 -2.00 3.24 6.44
CA GLY A 278 -1.23 4.22 7.18
C GLY A 278 -1.35 4.07 8.71
N PHE A 279 -1.20 5.16 9.44
CA PHE A 279 -1.36 5.23 10.89
C PHE A 279 -2.80 5.51 11.34
N THR A 280 -3.74 5.58 10.41
CA THR A 280 -5.16 5.92 10.66
C THR A 280 -6.16 4.88 10.12
N ARG A 281 -5.67 3.71 9.69
CA ARG A 281 -6.46 2.58 9.17
C ARG A 281 -7.42 3.00 8.06
N SER A 282 -6.92 3.71 7.06
CA SER A 282 -7.75 4.25 5.97
C SER A 282 -8.91 5.14 6.48
N GLY A 283 -8.69 5.91 7.55
CA GLY A 283 -9.69 6.77 8.20
C GLY A 283 -10.62 6.07 9.19
N ASN A 284 -10.39 4.79 9.51
CA ASN A 284 -11.19 4.03 10.46
C ASN A 284 -10.65 4.08 11.91
N GLY A 285 -9.72 4.99 12.18
CA GLY A 285 -9.17 5.27 13.51
C GLY A 285 -7.70 4.90 13.66
N TYR A 286 -7.07 5.36 14.74
CA TYR A 286 -5.62 5.29 14.90
C TYR A 286 -5.07 3.86 15.03
N LEU A 287 -3.88 3.68 14.49
CA LEU A 287 -3.03 2.54 14.78
C LEU A 287 -2.37 2.72 16.15
N THR A 288 -2.52 1.75 17.04
CA THR A 288 -2.11 1.86 18.45
C THR A 288 -1.31 0.64 18.91
N GLY A 289 -0.61 0.79 20.03
CA GLY A 289 0.13 -0.27 20.71
C GLY A 289 1.15 -0.97 19.81
N SER A 290 1.19 -2.31 19.89
CA SER A 290 2.13 -3.13 19.12
C SER A 290 1.97 -2.99 17.61
N ASN A 291 0.75 -2.75 17.12
CA ASN A 291 0.51 -2.62 15.68
C ASN A 291 1.17 -1.36 15.12
N TRP A 292 1.15 -0.26 15.89
CA TRP A 292 1.84 0.97 15.52
C TRP A 292 3.36 0.76 15.47
N VAL A 293 3.93 0.09 16.48
CA VAL A 293 5.38 -0.21 16.53
C VAL A 293 5.79 -1.10 15.36
N GLN A 294 5.02 -2.16 15.08
CA GLN A 294 5.32 -3.07 13.97
C GLN A 294 5.25 -2.36 12.61
N ARG A 295 4.37 -1.38 12.45
CA ARG A 295 4.29 -0.56 11.23
C ARG A 295 5.55 0.28 11.03
N VAL A 296 6.00 0.99 12.07
CA VAL A 296 7.24 1.77 12.05
C VAL A 296 8.43 0.88 11.69
N GLN A 297 8.56 -0.27 12.35
CA GLN A 297 9.65 -1.21 12.10
C GLN A 297 9.62 -1.81 10.68
N PHE A 298 8.43 -2.08 10.14
CA PHE A 298 8.28 -2.57 8.77
C PHE A 298 8.72 -1.51 7.76
N MET A 299 8.26 -0.27 7.94
CA MET A 299 8.68 0.89 7.15
C MET A 299 10.21 1.06 7.14
N GLU A 300 10.88 0.93 8.30
CA GLU A 300 12.35 0.97 8.40
C GLU A 300 12.99 -0.20 7.63
N SER A 301 12.45 -1.42 7.77
CA SER A 301 13.00 -2.63 7.12
C SER A 301 12.94 -2.58 5.60
N VAL A 302 11.96 -1.88 5.02
CA VAL A 302 11.83 -1.68 3.58
C VAL A 302 12.88 -0.67 3.10
N GLN A 303 13.03 0.44 3.82
CA GLN A 303 14.02 1.47 3.49
C GLN A 303 15.47 0.98 3.62
N GLN A 304 15.76 0.08 4.56
CA GLN A 304 17.07 -0.56 4.67
C GLN A 304 17.45 -1.43 3.45
N GLN A 305 16.47 -1.78 2.61
CA GLN A 305 16.68 -2.44 1.32
C GLN A 305 16.81 -1.44 0.15
N ASN A 306 16.94 -0.14 0.44
CA ASN A 306 16.94 0.97 -0.52
C ASN A 306 15.65 1.06 -1.36
N LYS A 307 14.51 0.76 -0.73
CA LYS A 307 13.19 0.80 -1.36
C LYS A 307 12.33 1.86 -0.69
N PRO A 308 11.56 2.67 -1.44
CA PRO A 308 10.69 3.65 -0.84
C PRO A 308 9.48 3.01 -0.16
N TYR A 309 9.06 3.63 0.94
CA TYR A 309 7.83 3.35 1.65
C TYR A 309 6.94 4.61 1.64
N TYR A 310 5.87 4.58 0.87
CA TYR A 310 4.91 5.67 0.73
C TYR A 310 3.70 5.43 1.65
N ILE A 311 3.27 6.46 2.37
CA ILE A 311 2.16 6.34 3.34
C ILE A 311 1.02 7.26 2.92
N ILE A 312 -0.16 6.70 2.71
CA ILE A 312 -1.39 7.48 2.66
C ILE A 312 -2.02 7.40 4.05
N ASP A 313 -2.09 8.55 4.73
CA ASP A 313 -2.86 8.69 5.96
C ASP A 313 -4.19 9.36 5.64
N LEU A 314 -5.25 8.53 5.57
CA LEU A 314 -6.61 9.03 5.46
C LEU A 314 -7.13 9.41 6.85
N VAL A 315 -7.42 10.68 7.08
CA VAL A 315 -7.90 11.21 8.37
C VAL A 315 -9.41 11.53 8.31
N PRO A 316 -10.15 11.43 9.43
CA PRO A 316 -11.59 11.73 9.45
C PRO A 316 -11.89 13.21 9.19
N SER A 317 -10.98 14.10 9.60
CA SER A 317 -10.95 15.54 9.32
C SER A 317 -9.50 15.97 9.10
N VAL A 318 -9.29 17.02 8.31
CA VAL A 318 -7.97 17.65 8.19
C VAL A 318 -7.90 18.81 9.18
N ASP A 319 -7.58 18.49 10.43
CA ASP A 319 -7.27 19.47 11.47
C ASP A 319 -5.84 19.27 11.97
N GLN A 320 -5.38 20.19 12.82
CA GLN A 320 -4.01 20.20 13.30
C GLN A 320 -3.64 18.92 14.05
N ASP A 321 -4.55 18.34 14.83
CA ASP A 321 -4.27 17.15 15.63
C ASP A 321 -4.07 15.93 14.72
N GLU A 322 -4.91 15.80 13.68
CA GLU A 322 -4.83 14.72 12.70
C GLU A 322 -3.55 14.80 11.83
N VAL A 323 -3.19 16.02 11.41
CA VAL A 323 -1.94 16.27 10.66
C VAL A 323 -0.72 15.96 11.53
N GLN A 324 -0.73 16.40 12.80
CA GLN A 324 0.37 16.14 13.74
C GLN A 324 0.50 14.66 14.08
N TRP A 325 -0.60 13.92 14.28
CA TRP A 325 -0.56 12.48 14.50
C TRP A 325 0.12 11.74 13.34
N SER A 326 -0.33 12.06 12.12
CA SER A 326 0.18 11.44 10.89
C SER A 326 1.66 11.75 10.69
N LEU A 327 2.04 13.03 10.82
CA LEU A 327 3.43 13.47 10.70
C LEU A 327 4.34 12.89 11.78
N ALA A 328 3.94 12.95 13.04
CA ALA A 328 4.76 12.44 14.14
C ALA A 328 4.98 10.93 13.99
N SER A 329 3.96 10.19 13.57
CA SER A 329 4.05 8.75 13.30
C SER A 329 4.93 8.43 12.09
N TYR A 330 4.77 9.13 10.96
CA TYR A 330 5.66 9.02 9.80
C TYR A 330 7.13 9.27 10.18
N LEU A 331 7.39 10.34 10.94
CA LEU A 331 8.72 10.71 11.41
C LEU A 331 9.33 9.67 12.36
N MET A 332 8.59 8.69 12.89
CA MET A 332 9.16 7.64 13.72
C MET A 332 9.89 6.57 12.91
N GLY A 333 9.46 6.30 11.66
CA GLY A 333 10.06 5.28 10.78
C GLY A 333 10.74 5.84 9.53
N LYS A 334 10.80 7.17 9.40
CA LYS A 334 11.38 7.84 8.25
C LYS A 334 12.90 7.68 8.19
N GLU A 335 13.40 7.07 7.12
CA GLU A 335 14.81 6.94 6.79
C GLU A 335 15.11 7.65 5.45
N HIS A 336 15.86 6.99 4.56
CA HIS A 336 16.32 7.50 3.26
C HIS A 336 15.30 7.43 2.13
N ALA A 337 14.16 6.74 2.29
CA ALA A 337 13.21 6.57 1.19
C ALA A 337 11.78 6.44 1.71
N SER A 338 11.16 7.55 2.08
CA SER A 338 9.75 7.56 2.46
C SER A 338 9.12 8.93 2.32
N ALA A 339 7.85 8.94 1.94
CA ALA A 339 7.08 10.15 1.82
C ALA A 339 5.64 9.94 2.29
N LEU A 340 5.01 11.03 2.71
CA LEU A 340 3.69 11.04 3.31
C LEU A 340 2.68 11.80 2.44
N PHE A 341 1.44 11.31 2.42
CA PHE A 341 0.28 12.00 1.87
C PHE A 341 -0.85 11.93 2.90
N ILE A 342 -1.30 13.07 3.41
CA ILE A 342 -2.41 13.17 4.36
C ILE A 342 -3.62 13.77 3.65
N SER A 343 -4.78 13.10 3.72
CA SER A 343 -6.03 13.63 3.17
C SER A 343 -7.25 13.02 3.87
N MET A 344 -8.46 13.48 3.54
CA MET A 344 -9.69 12.76 3.92
C MET A 344 -10.05 11.67 2.91
N PRO A 345 -10.89 10.69 3.28
CA PRO A 345 -11.49 9.76 2.32
C PRO A 345 -12.12 10.48 1.13
N GLY A 346 -11.62 10.20 -0.08
CA GLY A 346 -12.03 10.85 -1.32
C GLY A 346 -11.23 12.11 -1.70
N GLY A 347 -10.19 12.46 -0.93
CA GLY A 347 -9.27 13.56 -1.20
C GLY A 347 -8.22 13.26 -2.27
N TYR A 348 -8.24 12.09 -2.91
CA TYR A 348 -7.31 11.76 -3.97
C TYR A 348 -7.44 12.67 -5.19
N GLY A 349 -6.35 12.82 -5.94
CA GLY A 349 -6.32 13.58 -7.19
C GLY A 349 -6.17 15.09 -7.02
N THR A 350 -6.22 15.60 -5.79
CA THR A 350 -6.01 17.02 -5.47
C THR A 350 -4.71 17.23 -4.70
N ASP A 351 -4.16 18.43 -4.80
CA ASP A 351 -3.05 18.92 -3.99
C ASP A 351 -3.46 19.02 -2.52
N HIS A 352 -2.57 18.58 -1.62
CA HIS A 352 -2.72 18.71 -0.18
C HIS A 352 -1.38 19.14 0.42
N LEU A 353 -1.28 20.42 0.78
CA LEU A 353 -0.10 21.01 1.41
C LEU A 353 -0.50 21.58 2.76
N TYR A 354 0.20 21.13 3.80
CA TYR A 354 0.01 21.62 5.16
C TYR A 354 1.24 22.43 5.59
N GLU A 355 1.01 23.40 6.45
CA GLU A 355 2.03 24.32 6.95
C GLU A 355 3.19 23.54 7.60
N GLU A 356 2.85 22.44 8.28
CA GLU A 356 3.75 21.56 9.00
C GLU A 356 4.77 20.88 8.08
N TYR A 357 4.47 20.68 6.79
CA TYR A 357 5.43 20.11 5.83
C TYR A 357 6.64 21.01 5.59
N ALA A 358 6.53 22.32 5.86
CA ALA A 358 7.65 23.25 5.73
C ALA A 358 8.63 23.19 6.92
N ALA A 359 8.37 22.36 7.94
CA ALA A 359 9.24 22.25 9.10
C ALA A 359 10.63 21.72 8.73
N GLN A 360 11.66 22.50 9.05
CA GLN A 360 13.07 22.12 8.84
C GLN A 360 13.59 21.24 9.97
N ILE A 361 12.95 20.09 10.19
CA ILE A 361 13.30 19.16 11.26
C ILE A 361 14.71 18.55 11.07
N GLY A 362 15.23 18.59 9.84
CA GLY A 362 16.53 18.08 9.46
C GLY A 362 16.55 16.55 9.41
N SER A 363 17.66 15.93 9.80
CA SER A 363 17.85 14.48 9.65
C SER A 363 17.84 13.74 11.00
N PRO A 364 17.41 12.47 11.02
CA PRO A 364 17.46 11.64 12.23
C PRO A 364 18.87 11.56 12.82
N ILE A 365 18.99 11.68 14.14
CA ILE A 365 20.27 11.49 14.87
C ILE A 365 20.45 10.02 15.28
N GLY A 366 19.37 9.25 15.32
CA GLY A 366 19.37 7.85 15.72
C GLY A 366 18.01 7.20 15.56
N PRO A 367 17.88 5.92 15.95
CA PRO A 367 16.63 5.19 15.87
C PRO A 367 15.57 5.77 16.81
N MET A 368 14.31 5.40 16.57
CA MET A 368 13.24 5.58 17.55
C MET A 368 13.61 4.87 18.87
N TYR A 369 13.30 5.50 20.00
CA TYR A 369 13.47 4.91 21.33
C TYR A 369 12.27 5.22 22.22
N GLN A 370 12.13 4.45 23.30
CA GLN A 370 11.07 4.64 24.28
C GLN A 370 11.62 5.28 25.55
N GLU A 371 10.94 6.31 26.03
CA GLU A 371 11.23 7.00 27.29
C GLU A 371 9.90 7.51 27.87
N GLN A 372 9.77 7.61 29.21
CA GLN A 372 8.55 8.13 29.85
C GLN A 372 7.22 7.52 29.34
N ASN A 373 7.26 6.25 28.89
CA ASN A 373 6.15 5.48 28.29
C ASN A 373 5.63 5.96 26.92
N VAL A 374 6.35 6.87 26.26
CA VAL A 374 6.07 7.29 24.88
C VAL A 374 7.28 7.03 23.98
N TYR A 375 7.10 7.15 22.67
CA TYR A 375 8.16 6.98 21.69
C TYR A 375 8.73 8.34 21.29
N PHE A 376 10.04 8.40 21.15
CA PHE A 376 10.80 9.58 20.72
C PHE A 376 11.65 9.22 19.52
N ARG A 377 11.85 10.22 18.65
CA ARG A 377 12.90 10.17 17.65
C ARG A 377 13.53 11.56 17.49
N ASN A 378 14.84 11.61 17.76
CA ASN A 378 15.62 12.85 17.70
C ASN A 378 16.05 13.15 16.27
N TYR A 379 15.94 14.43 15.90
CA TYR A 379 16.45 14.98 14.66
C TYR A 379 17.41 16.12 14.97
N ASN A 380 18.32 16.42 14.04
CA ASN A 380 19.35 17.46 14.27
C ASN A 380 18.77 18.87 14.49
N ARG A 381 17.51 19.11 14.13
CA ARG A 381 16.79 20.38 14.32
C ARG A 381 15.39 20.21 14.89
N GLY A 382 15.07 19.04 15.47
CA GLY A 382 13.77 18.85 16.10
C GLY A 382 13.59 17.48 16.74
N LEU A 383 12.34 17.18 17.09
CA LEU A 383 11.96 16.02 17.87
C LEU A 383 10.58 15.55 17.42
N SER A 384 10.42 14.25 17.18
CA SER A 384 9.11 13.62 17.08
C SER A 384 8.82 12.88 18.38
N ILE A 385 7.58 13.01 18.89
CA ILE A 385 7.10 12.31 20.08
C ILE A 385 5.73 11.71 19.76
N VAL A 386 5.53 10.43 20.03
CA VAL A 386 4.26 9.73 19.78
C VAL A 386 3.87 8.90 20.99
N ASN A 387 2.63 9.07 21.44
CA ASN A 387 1.96 8.17 22.36
C ASN A 387 1.00 7.26 21.59
N PRO A 388 1.38 6.01 21.27
CA PRO A 388 0.47 5.08 20.58
C PRO A 388 -0.46 4.33 21.55
N SER A 389 -0.57 4.72 22.83
CA SER A 389 -1.54 4.11 23.75
C SER A 389 -2.96 4.51 23.38
N ALA A 390 -3.87 3.53 23.34
CA ALA A 390 -5.29 3.77 23.08
C ALA A 390 -6.05 4.27 24.33
N THR A 391 -5.45 4.13 25.51
CA THR A 391 -6.14 4.34 26.80
C THR A 391 -5.41 5.25 27.76
N ASP A 392 -4.09 5.38 27.63
CA ASP A 392 -3.27 6.08 28.60
C ASP A 392 -2.77 7.41 28.03
N THR A 393 -2.76 8.43 28.88
CA THR A 393 -2.16 9.73 28.60
C THR A 393 -0.92 9.90 29.48
N TYR A 394 0.14 10.48 28.91
CA TYR A 394 1.39 10.73 29.61
C TYR A 394 1.76 12.22 29.55
N ALA A 395 2.42 12.72 30.60
CA ALA A 395 3.07 14.01 30.58
C ALA A 395 4.58 13.79 30.38
N VAL A 396 5.15 14.44 29.38
CA VAL A 396 6.59 14.40 29.07
C VAL A 396 7.23 15.68 29.61
N THR A 397 8.32 15.53 30.35
CA THR A 397 9.10 16.66 30.91
C THR A 397 10.46 16.80 30.29
#